data_AF-A0A927ZR65-F1
#
_entry.id   AF-A0A927ZR65-F1
#
_cell.length_a   1.000
_cell.length_b   1.000
_cell.length_c   1.000
_cell.angle_alpha   90.00
_cell.angle_beta   90.00
_cell.angle_gamma   90.00
#
_symmetry.space_group_name_H-M   'P 1'
#
loop_
_entity.id
_entity.type
_entity.pdbx_description
1 polymer ?
#
loop_
_entity_poly.entity_id
_entity_poly.type
_entity_poly.pdbx_seq_one_letter_code
_entity_poly.pdbx_strand_id
1 'polypeptide(L)' 'MEIIAAFAVGLIALCLIGKIIALPMKILWKMVTNSIVGAVLLWVVNLFGAGVQITFFKALIAGVLGVPGVIIVLLMN' A
#
# COMPACT_ATOMS: atom_id res chain seq x y z
N MET A 1 -28.40 -34.15 14.15
CA MET A 1 -28.63 -32.88 13.43
C MET A 1 -27.92 -31.70 14.10
N GLU A 2 -27.88 -31.62 15.43
CA GLU A 2 -27.30 -30.47 16.15
C GLU A 2 -25.79 -30.27 15.92
N ILE A 3 -25.01 -31.35 15.85
CA ILE A 3 -23.56 -31.28 15.58
C ILE A 3 -23.28 -30.69 14.19
N ILE A 4 -24.10 -31.02 13.20
CA ILE A 4 -23.96 -30.53 11.82
C ILE A 4 -24.28 -29.03 11.77
N ALA A 5 -25.29 -28.57 12.51
CA ALA A 5 -25.63 -27.16 12.63
C ALA A 5 -24.53 -26.37 13.35
N ALA A 6 -23.97 -26.89 14.44
CA ALA A 6 -22.85 -26.25 15.15
C ALA A 6 -21.60 -26.15 14.26
N PHE A 7 -21.30 -27.20 13.48
CA PHE A 7 -20.20 -27.17 12.51
C PHE A 7 -20.43 -26.14 11.40
N ALA A 8 -21.65 -26.05 10.87
CA ALA A 8 -21.99 -25.06 9.85
C ALA A 8 -21.83 -23.63 10.37
N VAL A 9 -22.31 -23.35 11.59
CA VAL A 9 -22.16 -22.03 12.24
C VAL A 9 -20.69 -21.71 12.50
N GLY A 10 -19.91 -22.67 13.00
CA GLY A 10 -18.47 -22.51 13.22
C GLY A 10 -17.70 -22.22 11.93
N LEU A 11 -18.04 -22.91 10.84
CA LEU A 11 -17.42 -22.69 9.52
C LEU A 11 -17.75 -21.30 8.98
N ILE A 12 -19.00 -20.85 9.08
CA ILE A 12 -19.43 -19.52 8.65
C ILE A 12 -18.70 -18.44 9.45
N ALA A 13 -18.61 -18.60 10.78
CA ALA A 13 -17.87 -17.68 11.66
C ALA A 13 -16.38 -17.60 11.28
N LEU A 14 -15.74 -18.75 11.01
CA LEU A 14 -14.35 -18.80 10.58
C LEU A 14 -14.14 -18.10 9.23
N CYS A 15 -15.03 -18.31 8.27
CA CYS A 15 -14.98 -17.62 6.97
C CYS A 15 -15.15 -16.10 7.10
N LEU A 16 -16.03 -15.63 7.99
CA LEU A 16 -16.22 -14.21 8.28
C LEU A 16 -14.94 -13.58 8.86
N ILE A 17 -14.35 -14.21 9.87
CA ILE A 17 -13.11 -13.74 10.50
C ILE A 17 -11.97 -13.72 9.48
N GLY A 18 -11.81 -14.79 8.70
CA GLY A 18 -10.80 -14.87 7.66
C GLY A 18 -10.95 -13.76 6.61
N LYS A 19 -12.18 -13.44 6.22
CA LYS A 19 -12.47 -12.37 5.24
C LYS A 19 -12.17 -10.97 5.79
N ILE A 20 -12.47 -10.73 7.07
CA ILE A 20 -12.16 -9.46 7.76
C ILE A 20 -10.65 -9.24 7.83
N ILE A 21 -9.86 -10.29 8.08
CA ILE A 21 -8.38 -10.21 8.13
C ILE A 21 -7.75 -10.11 6.73
N ALA A 22 -8.34 -10.79 5.73
CA ALA A 22 -7.83 -10.72 4.36
C ALA A 22 -7.99 -9.34 3.71
N LEU A 23 -9.01 -8.57 4.12
CA LEU A 23 -9.28 -7.22 3.61
C LEU A 23 -8.13 -6.21 3.86
N PRO A 24 -7.66 -5.98 5.11
CA PRO A 24 -6.54 -5.07 5.38
C PRO A 24 -5.24 -5.58 4.76
N MET A 25 -5.04 -6.89 4.65
CA MET A 25 -3.83 -7.46 4.06
C MET A 25 -3.70 -7.13 2.57
N LYS A 26 -4.81 -7.09 1.83
CA LYS A 26 -4.82 -6.61 0.43
C LYS A 26 -4.49 -5.12 0.32
N ILE A 27 -4.98 -4.31 1.26
CA ILE A 27 -4.71 -2.86 1.28
C ILE A 27 -3.22 -2.60 1.57
N LEU A 28 -2.64 -3.32 2.52
CA LEU A 28 -1.20 -3.26 2.82
C LEU A 28 -0.36 -3.60 1.58
N TRP A 29 -0.73 -4.64 0.84
CA TRP A 29 -0.02 -5.00 -0.39
C TRP A 29 -0.09 -3.92 -1.46
N LYS A 30 -1.26 -3.26 -1.59
CA LYS A 30 -1.45 -2.13 -2.50
C LYS A 30 -0.63 -0.90 -2.07
N MET A 31 -0.48 -0.65 -0.77
CA MET A 31 0.37 0.43 -0.26
C MET A 31 1.86 0.16 -0.50
N VAL A 32 2.33 -1.06 -0.25
CA VAL A 32 3.74 -1.43 -0.46
C VAL A 32 4.11 -1.30 -1.93
N THR A 33 3.26 -1.78 -2.84
CA THR A 33 3.50 -1.67 -4.28
C THR A 33 3.48 -0.22 -4.76
N ASN A 34 2.52 0.60 -4.32
CA ASN A 34 2.53 2.05 -4.61
C ASN A 34 3.80 2.74 -4.07
N SER A 35 4.30 2.29 -2.91
CA SER A 35 5.52 2.83 -2.29
C SER A 35 6.79 2.52 -3.06
N ILE A 36 6.92 1.28 -3.51
CA ILE A 36 8.04 0.87 -4.37
C ILE A 36 8.00 1.69 -5.66
N VAL A 37 6.84 1.81 -6.31
CA VAL A 37 6.70 2.59 -7.55
C VAL A 37 7.03 4.06 -7.34
N GLY A 38 6.54 4.67 -6.26
CA GLY A 38 6.85 6.06 -5.92
C GLY A 38 8.33 6.32 -5.67
N ALA A 39 9.00 5.42 -4.93
CA ALA A 39 10.44 5.49 -4.69
C ALA A 39 11.25 5.32 -5.98
N VAL A 40 10.89 4.36 -6.84
CA VAL A 40 11.53 4.14 -8.14
C VAL A 40 11.36 5.35 -9.05
N LEU A 41 10.16 5.92 -9.16
CA LEU A 41 9.93 7.13 -9.96
C LEU A 41 10.80 8.29 -9.49
N LEU A 42 10.87 8.53 -8.18
CA LEU A 42 11.63 9.65 -7.62
C LEU A 42 13.14 9.47 -7.84
N TRP A 43 13.63 8.23 -7.75
CA TRP A 43 15.00 7.89 -8.10
C TRP A 43 15.29 8.15 -9.59
N VAL A 44 14.39 7.71 -10.49
CA VAL A 44 14.51 7.97 -11.94
C VAL A 44 14.52 9.46 -12.24
N VAL A 45 13.60 10.24 -11.67
CA VAL A 45 13.51 11.68 -11.88
C VAL A 45 14.77 12.41 -11.39
N ASN A 46 15.36 11.96 -10.29
CA ASN A 46 16.63 12.49 -9.80
C ASN A 46 17.80 12.21 -10.77
N LEU A 47 17.81 11.05 -11.43
CA LEU A 47 18.82 10.72 -12.46
C LEU A 47 18.71 11.59 -13.71
N PHE A 48 17.51 12.06 -14.06
CA PHE A 48 17.29 12.99 -15.19
C PHE A 48 17.70 14.44 -14.90
N GLY A 49 18.33 14.72 -13.76
CA GLY A 49 18.90 16.04 -13.48
C GLY A 49 17.88 17.06 -12.95
N ALA A 50 16.74 16.61 -12.42
CA ALA A 50 15.76 17.48 -11.78
C ALA A 50 16.26 18.16 -10.48
N GLY A 51 17.49 17.86 -10.02
CA GLY A 51 18.10 18.49 -8.85
C GLY A 51 17.28 18.31 -7.58
N VAL A 52 16.52 17.21 -7.48
CA VAL A 52 15.61 16.97 -6.37
C VAL A 52 16.42 16.49 -5.18
N GLN A 53 16.49 17.28 -4.12
CA GLN A 53 17.06 16.82 -2.86
C GLN A 53 16.14 15.73 -2.29
N ILE A 54 16.58 14.46 -2.38
CA ILE A 54 15.84 13.32 -1.85
C ILE A 54 16.01 13.28 -0.34
N THR A 55 15.14 14.00 0.37
CA THR A 55 15.01 13.91 1.84
C THR A 55 14.05 12.79 2.20
N PHE A 56 14.23 12.19 3.40
CA PHE A 56 13.36 11.13 3.94
C PHE A 56 11.86 11.47 3.84
N PHE A 57 11.47 12.72 4.12
CA PHE A 57 10.10 13.19 3.99
C PHE A 57 9.57 13.16 2.55
N LYS A 58 10.36 13.63 1.56
CA LYS A 58 9.97 13.63 0.14
C LYS A 58 9.82 12.20 -0.39
N ALA A 59 10.73 11.30 -0.01
CA ALA A 59 10.65 9.88 -0.34
C ALA A 59 9.43 9.20 0.29
N LEU A 60 9.09 9.55 1.55
CA LEU A 60 7.92 9.02 2.23
C LEU A 60 6.60 9.48 1.57
N ILE A 61 6.49 10.76 1.21
CA ILE A 61 5.31 11.32 0.53
C ILE A 61 5.11 10.64 -0.83
N ALA A 62 6.18 10.51 -1.62
CA ALA A 62 6.12 9.83 -2.91
C ALA A 62 5.86 8.33 -2.77
N GLY A 63 6.38 7.67 -1.74
CA GLY A 63 6.08 6.27 -1.47
C GLY A 63 4.61 6.06 -1.10
N VAL A 64 4.10 6.82 -0.13
CA VAL A 64 2.71 6.64 0.34
C VAL A 64 1.68 6.98 -0.75
N LEU A 65 1.95 8.02 -1.54
CA LEU A 65 1.02 8.49 -2.57
C LEU A 65 1.28 7.89 -3.96
N GLY A 66 2.47 7.34 -4.22
CA GLY A 66 2.90 6.84 -5.53
C GLY A 66 3.13 7.98 -6.55
N VAL A 67 2.62 7.79 -7.77
CA VAL A 67 2.72 8.77 -8.87
C VAL A 67 2.30 10.20 -8.47
N PRO A 68 1.11 10.44 -7.86
CA PRO A 68 0.73 11.79 -7.45
C PRO A 68 1.69 12.39 -6.40
N GLY A 69 2.31 11.58 -5.54
CA GLY A 69 3.30 12.05 -4.58
C GLY A 69 4.58 12.56 -5.23
N VAL A 70 5.02 11.92 -6.31
CA VAL A 70 6.19 12.37 -7.10
C VAL A 70 5.92 13.73 -7.75
N ILE A 71 4.71 13.94 -8.28
CA ILE A 71 4.30 15.22 -8.88
C ILE A 71 4.33 16.34 -7.84
N ILE A 72 3.81 16.09 -6.63
CA ILE A 72 3.82 17.06 -5.53
C ILE A 72 5.26 17.39 -5.12
N VAL A 73 6.13 16.38 -4.99
CA VAL A 73 7.53 16.59 -4.61
C VAL A 73 8.28 17.41 -5.66
N LEU A 74 8.00 17.20 -6.94
CA LEU A 74 8.57 17.98 -8.04
C LEU A 74 8.09 19.43 -8.03
N LEU A 75 6.81 19.68 -7.74
CA LEU A 75 6.28 21.04 -7.60
C LEU A 75 6.83 21.76 -6.36
N MET A 76 7.21 21.03 -5.32
CA MET A 76 7.79 21.57 -4.08
C MET A 76 9.33 21.68 -4.10
N ASN A 77 10.00 21.23 -5.17
CA ASN A 77 11.46 21.28 -5.30
C ASN A 77 11.90 22.51 -6.09
#